data_AF-A0A3P6CDQ4-F1
#
_entry.id   AF-A0A3P6CDQ4-F1
#
_cell.length_a   1.000
_cell.length_b   1.000
_cell.length_c   1.000
_cell.angle_alpha   90.00
_cell.angle_beta   90.00
_cell.angle_gamma   90.00
#
_symmetry.space_group_name_H-M   'P 1'
#
loop_
_entity.id
_entity.type
_entity.pdbx_description
1 polymer ?
#
loop_
_entity_poly.entity_id
_entity_poly.type
_entity_poly.pdbx_seq_one_letter_code
_entity_poly.pdbx_strand_id
1 'polypeptide(L)'
;MRDIIRSCEEKPFGGKVVVFGGDFRQILPVIPGGGRAETVLAALNSSYLWEHCKVLKLTKNMRLLAGLTDDAAKELESFSNWILDIGDGKINLPNDGQVEVDIPSDLLIQNSGEDPIETMAKEVYGQAFQTSTDKDLYRHRAILTPTNDEVDKINDYML
;
A
#
# COMPACT_ATOMS: atom_id res chain seq x y z
N MET A 1 -17.60 4.29 8.84
CA MET A 1 -18.50 4.78 7.74
C MET A 1 -19.95 4.92 8.25
N ARG A 2 -20.67 5.97 7.84
CA ARG A 2 -22.06 6.28 8.30
C ARG A 2 -23.05 6.32 7.13
N ASP A 3 -24.30 5.95 7.39
CA ASP A 3 -25.39 6.13 6.43
C ASP A 3 -25.72 7.62 6.25
N ILE A 4 -25.69 8.06 5.00
CA ILE A 4 -25.94 9.45 4.58
C ILE A 4 -27.43 9.73 4.33
N ILE A 5 -28.27 8.70 4.20
CA ILE A 5 -29.72 8.80 4.01
C ILE A 5 -30.38 8.11 5.21
N ARG A 6 -30.31 8.76 6.39
CA ARG A 6 -31.12 8.33 7.54
C ARG A 6 -32.59 8.60 7.23
N SER A 7 -33.26 7.65 6.58
CA SER A 7 -34.72 7.67 6.41
C SER A 7 -35.39 7.01 7.62
N CYS A 8 -36.66 7.35 7.86
CA CYS A 8 -37.45 6.79 8.95
C CYS A 8 -37.79 5.29 8.80
N GLU A 9 -37.36 4.60 7.72
CA GLU A 9 -37.75 3.22 7.42
C GLU A 9 -36.76 2.14 7.90
N GLU A 10 -35.75 2.47 8.70
CA GLU A 10 -34.68 1.55 9.18
C GLU A 10 -33.88 0.82 8.08
N LYS A 11 -34.08 1.15 6.80
CA LYS A 11 -33.34 0.57 5.69
C LYS A 11 -32.04 1.35 5.43
N PRO A 12 -30.88 0.68 5.35
CA PRO A 12 -29.63 1.33 4.96
C PRO A 12 -29.77 2.10 3.63
N PHE A 13 -29.22 3.32 3.59
CA PHE A 13 -29.21 4.21 2.42
C PHE A 13 -30.60 4.48 1.83
N GLY A 14 -31.65 4.48 2.67
CA GLY A 14 -33.04 4.65 2.24
C GLY A 14 -33.51 3.57 1.27
N GLY A 15 -32.94 2.36 1.34
CA GLY A 15 -33.28 1.24 0.45
C GLY A 15 -32.60 1.26 -0.92
N LYS A 16 -31.65 2.17 -1.15
CA LYS A 16 -30.87 2.20 -2.39
C LYS A 16 -29.82 1.09 -2.41
N VAL A 17 -29.60 0.50 -3.58
CA VAL A 17 -28.47 -0.39 -3.81
C VAL A 17 -27.20 0.45 -3.90
N VAL A 18 -26.24 0.15 -3.02
CA VAL A 18 -24.93 0.80 -2.98
C VAL A 18 -23.85 -0.24 -3.24
N VAL A 19 -22.89 0.09 -4.10
CA VAL A 19 -21.73 -0.75 -4.39
C VAL A 19 -20.48 -0.05 -3.85
N PHE A 20 -19.81 -0.71 -2.91
CA PHE A 20 -18.51 -0.28 -2.42
C PHE A 20 -17.41 -0.96 -3.23
N GLY A 21 -16.42 -0.19 -3.65
CA GLY A 21 -15.19 -0.68 -4.26
C GLY A 21 -14.00 -0.22 -3.44
N GLY A 22 -13.04 -1.10 -3.22
CA GLY A 22 -11.85 -0.80 -2.45
C GLY A 22 -11.02 -2.04 -2.17
N ASP A 23 -9.87 -1.83 -1.55
CA ASP A 23 -8.98 -2.89 -1.09
C ASP A 23 -8.78 -2.76 0.41
N PHE A 24 -9.23 -3.75 1.19
CA PHE A 24 -9.13 -3.75 2.64
C PHE A 24 -7.69 -3.92 3.16
N ARG A 25 -6.74 -4.21 2.26
CA ARG A 25 -5.30 -4.28 2.57
C ARG A 25 -4.61 -2.91 2.38
N GLN A 26 -5.36 -1.88 1.94
CA GLN A 26 -4.86 -0.51 1.93
C GLN A 26 -4.85 0.10 3.34
N ILE A 27 -4.23 1.27 3.45
CA ILE A 27 -4.09 2.04 4.69
C ILE A 27 -5.48 2.29 5.29
N LEU A 28 -5.61 2.02 6.59
CA LEU A 28 -6.84 2.25 7.34
C LEU A 28 -7.19 3.75 7.39
N PRO A 29 -8.47 4.10 7.67
CA PRO A 29 -8.86 5.51 7.81
C PRO A 29 -8.01 6.23 8.85
N VAL A 30 -7.42 7.37 8.47
CA VAL A 30 -6.64 8.20 9.40
C VAL A 30 -7.60 8.98 10.31
N ILE A 31 -7.46 8.77 11.62
CA ILE A 31 -8.17 9.54 12.65
C ILE A 31 -7.13 10.39 13.39
N PRO A 32 -7.07 11.72 13.16
CA PRO A 32 -6.09 12.58 13.81
C PRO A 32 -6.20 12.51 15.34
N GLY A 33 -5.09 12.21 16.03
CA GLY A 33 -5.06 12.00 17.48
C GLY A 33 -5.71 10.70 17.96
N GLY A 34 -6.23 9.88 17.05
CA GLY A 34 -6.91 8.63 17.36
C GLY A 34 -5.94 7.47 17.56
N GLY A 35 -6.25 6.58 18.51
CA GLY A 35 -5.50 5.35 18.75
C GLY A 35 -5.84 4.23 17.77
N ARG A 36 -5.16 3.09 17.91
CA ARG A 36 -5.40 1.87 17.10
C ARG A 36 -6.87 1.44 17.10
N ALA A 37 -7.51 1.47 18.28
CA ALA A 37 -8.91 1.06 18.43
C ALA A 37 -9.87 1.96 17.64
N GLU A 38 -9.67 3.28 17.68
CA GLU A 38 -10.53 4.24 16.96
C GLU A 38 -10.38 4.11 15.45
N THR A 39 -9.14 3.91 14.98
CA THR A 39 -8.83 3.64 13.57
C THR A 39 -9.54 2.36 13.07
N VAL A 40 -9.51 1.28 13.87
CA VAL A 40 -10.21 0.03 13.54
C VAL A 40 -11.73 0.24 13.56
N LEU A 41 -12.28 0.97 14.52
CA LEU A 41 -13.71 1.26 14.60
C LEU A 41 -14.21 2.18 13.47
N ALA A 42 -13.32 2.97 12.87
CA ALA A 42 -13.65 3.81 11.71
C ALA A 42 -13.84 3.00 10.42
N ALA A 43 -13.21 1.81 10.33
CA ALA A 43 -13.24 0.95 9.16
C ALA A 43 -14.66 0.44 8.83
N LEU A 44 -14.89 0.11 7.55
CA LEU A 44 -16.20 -0.30 7.06
C LEU A 44 -16.68 -1.61 7.70
N ASN A 45 -15.78 -2.56 7.90
CA ASN A 45 -16.05 -3.86 8.52
C ASN A 45 -16.42 -3.77 10.01
N SER A 46 -16.13 -2.65 10.66
CA SER A 46 -16.54 -2.34 12.05
C SER A 46 -17.88 -1.60 12.12
N SER A 47 -18.47 -1.23 10.99
CA SER A 47 -19.75 -0.52 10.93
C SER A 47 -20.94 -1.49 10.97
N TYR A 48 -22.06 -1.07 11.56
CA TYR A 48 -23.34 -1.80 11.49
C TYR A 48 -23.80 -2.07 10.04
N LEU A 49 -23.35 -1.24 9.09
CA LEU A 49 -23.64 -1.43 7.67
C LEU A 49 -23.02 -2.71 7.09
N TRP A 50 -21.98 -3.25 7.73
CA TRP A 50 -21.29 -4.45 7.26
C TRP A 50 -22.20 -5.68 7.22
N GLU A 51 -23.15 -5.79 8.17
CA GLU A 51 -24.12 -6.89 8.23
C GLU A 51 -25.04 -6.94 7.00
N HIS A 52 -25.22 -5.79 6.33
CA HIS A 52 -26.01 -5.67 5.11
C HIS A 52 -25.17 -5.81 3.83
N CYS A 53 -23.85 -5.93 3.95
CA CYS A 53 -22.94 -6.00 2.82
C CYS A 53 -22.74 -7.43 2.33
N LYS A 54 -22.86 -7.65 1.02
CA LYS A 54 -22.41 -8.88 0.37
C LYS A 54 -20.99 -8.69 -0.17
N VAL A 55 -20.05 -9.47 0.33
CA VAL A 55 -18.65 -9.40 -0.11
C VAL A 55 -18.46 -10.14 -1.43
N LEU A 56 -17.95 -9.45 -2.44
CA LEU A 56 -17.54 -10.02 -3.72
C LEU A 56 -16.04 -9.77 -3.89
N LYS A 57 -15.27 -10.82 -4.18
CA LYS A 57 -13.81 -10.74 -4.32
C LYS A 57 -13.42 -10.86 -5.80
N LEU A 58 -12.61 -9.93 -6.27
CA LEU A 58 -11.93 -10.06 -7.55
C LEU A 58 -10.65 -10.86 -7.35
N THR A 59 -10.49 -11.98 -8.06
CA THR A 59 -9.37 -12.90 -7.90
C THR A 59 -8.35 -12.84 -9.04
N LYS A 60 -8.70 -12.20 -10.17
CA LYS A 60 -7.85 -12.10 -11.35
C LYS A 60 -7.26 -10.71 -11.49
N ASN A 61 -5.94 -10.60 -11.35
CA ASN A 61 -5.23 -9.34 -11.58
C ASN A 61 -4.97 -9.14 -13.08
N MET A 62 -5.80 -8.33 -13.73
CA MET A 62 -5.68 -8.06 -15.17
C MET A 62 -4.47 -7.20 -15.54
N ARG A 63 -3.88 -6.46 -14.58
CA ARG A 63 -2.70 -5.60 -14.83
C ARG A 63 -1.43 -6.43 -15.05
N LEU A 64 -1.31 -7.56 -14.35
CA LEU A 64 -0.16 -8.46 -14.44
C LEU A 64 -0.23 -9.42 -15.64
N LEU A 65 -1.37 -9.47 -16.35
CA LEU A 65 -1.61 -10.43 -17.44
C LEU A 65 -1.22 -9.89 -18.84
N ALA A 66 -0.67 -8.68 -18.93
CA ALA A 66 -0.35 -8.06 -20.21
C ALA A 66 1.13 -8.23 -20.58
N GLY A 67 1.41 -9.05 -21.60
CA GLY A 67 2.64 -8.94 -22.41
C GLY A 67 3.94 -9.50 -21.82
N LEU A 68 3.88 -10.49 -20.92
CA LEU A 68 5.08 -11.07 -20.31
C LEU A 68 5.49 -12.38 -20.99
N THR A 69 6.80 -12.65 -21.00
CA THR A 69 7.36 -13.97 -21.28
C THR A 69 7.04 -14.93 -20.14
N ASP A 70 7.05 -16.24 -20.39
CA ASP A 70 6.67 -17.25 -19.39
C ASP A 70 7.47 -17.17 -18.08
N ASP A 71 8.74 -16.77 -18.13
CA ASP A 71 9.59 -16.66 -16.94
C ASP A 71 9.31 -15.38 -16.13
N ALA A 72 9.15 -14.23 -16.81
CA ALA A 72 8.80 -12.97 -16.16
C ALA A 72 7.39 -13.03 -15.53
N ALA A 73 6.48 -13.80 -16.13
CA ALA A 73 5.16 -14.05 -15.57
C ALA A 73 5.23 -14.83 -14.25
N LYS A 74 6.12 -15.81 -14.13
CA LYS A 74 6.29 -16.60 -12.89
C LYS A 74 6.89 -15.79 -11.75
N GLU A 75 7.91 -14.99 -12.02
CA GLU A 75 8.51 -14.12 -11.00
C GLU A 75 7.48 -13.11 -10.47
N LEU A 76 6.71 -12.51 -11.38
CA LEU A 76 5.65 -11.58 -11.03
C LEU A 76 4.52 -12.24 -10.25
N GLU A 77 4.15 -13.48 -10.58
CA GLU A 77 3.19 -14.27 -9.83
C GLU A 77 3.67 -14.57 -8.42
N SER A 78 4.94 -15.00 -8.26
CA SER A 78 5.55 -15.24 -6.94
C SER A 78 5.55 -13.97 -6.09
N PHE A 79 5.98 -12.84 -6.64
CA PHE A 79 5.96 -11.56 -5.93
C PHE A 79 4.53 -11.13 -5.57
N SER A 80 3.58 -11.28 -6.50
CA SER A 80 2.17 -10.98 -6.25
C SER A 80 1.62 -11.82 -5.11
N ASN A 81 1.89 -13.14 -5.10
CA ASN A 81 1.42 -14.02 -4.03
C ASN A 81 2.03 -13.66 -2.67
N TRP A 82 3.33 -13.32 -2.64
CA TRP A 82 3.99 -12.85 -1.41
C TRP A 82 3.33 -11.58 -0.84
N ILE A 83 3.05 -10.57 -1.68
CA ILE A 83 2.33 -9.35 -1.26
C ILE A 83 0.91 -9.67 -0.77
N LEU A 84 0.22 -10.60 -1.43
CA LEU A 84 -1.12 -11.03 -0.99
C LEU A 84 -1.08 -11.70 0.38
N ASP A 85 -0.09 -12.56 0.64
CA ASP A 85 0.05 -13.25 1.91
C ASP A 85 0.44 -12.30 3.05
N ILE A 86 1.21 -11.25 2.77
CA ILE A 86 1.44 -10.15 3.73
C ILE A 86 0.12 -9.46 4.06
N GLY A 87 -0.64 -9.04 3.03
CA GLY A 87 -1.90 -8.32 3.22
C GLY A 87 -2.98 -9.15 3.92
N ASP A 88 -2.98 -10.47 3.72
CA ASP A 88 -3.88 -11.41 4.38
C ASP A 88 -3.39 -11.82 5.79
N GLY A 89 -2.19 -11.38 6.20
CA GLY A 89 -1.61 -11.69 7.51
C GLY A 89 -1.21 -13.17 7.67
N LYS A 90 -0.89 -13.85 6.57
CA LYS A 90 -0.50 -15.28 6.55
C LYS A 90 0.99 -15.51 6.76
N ILE A 91 1.80 -14.46 6.63
CA ILE A 91 3.25 -14.52 6.87
C ILE A 91 3.52 -14.69 8.36
N ASN A 92 4.52 -15.53 8.69
CA ASN A 92 5.14 -15.67 10.00
C ASN A 92 4.15 -15.70 11.19
N LEU A 93 3.28 -16.73 11.20
CA LEU A 93 2.31 -16.98 12.27
C LEU A 93 2.99 -17.41 13.59
N PRO A 94 2.44 -17.05 14.76
CA PRO A 94 1.18 -16.32 14.98
C PRO A 94 1.33 -14.80 14.83
N ASN A 95 0.40 -14.17 14.10
CA ASN A 95 0.34 -12.72 13.92
C ASN A 95 -0.55 -12.10 15.00
N ASP A 96 0.03 -11.68 16.12
CA ASP A 96 -0.65 -11.08 17.28
C ASP A 96 -0.79 -9.55 17.17
N GLY A 97 -0.67 -9.03 15.95
CA GLY A 97 -0.75 -7.60 15.64
C GLY A 97 0.61 -6.96 15.35
N GLN A 98 1.70 -7.71 15.48
CA GLN A 98 3.00 -7.42 14.88
C GLN A 98 3.53 -8.69 14.23
N VAL A 99 4.26 -8.52 13.13
CA VAL A 99 4.87 -9.64 12.42
C VAL A 99 6.16 -9.17 11.77
N GLU A 100 7.21 -9.97 11.90
CA GLU A 100 8.45 -9.75 11.15
C GLU A 100 8.24 -10.28 9.73
N VAL A 101 8.64 -9.48 8.74
CA VAL A 101 8.51 -9.83 7.32
C VAL A 101 9.89 -9.87 6.72
N ASP A 102 10.27 -11.02 6.18
CA ASP A 102 11.51 -11.17 5.43
C ASP A 102 11.36 -10.49 4.06
N ILE A 103 12.15 -9.44 3.84
CA ILE A 103 12.23 -8.75 2.54
C ILE A 103 13.15 -9.57 1.62
N PRO A 104 12.70 -9.96 0.42
CA PRO A 104 13.54 -10.62 -0.58
C PRO A 104 14.84 -9.85 -0.86
N SER A 105 15.97 -10.56 -0.96
CA SER A 105 17.29 -9.93 -1.06
C SER A 105 17.50 -9.14 -2.35
N ASP A 106 16.78 -9.48 -3.42
CA ASP A 106 16.73 -8.76 -4.69
C ASP A 106 16.05 -7.39 -4.57
N LEU A 107 15.26 -7.16 -3.52
CA LEU A 107 14.63 -5.86 -3.21
C LEU A 107 15.47 -5.00 -2.25
N LEU A 108 16.57 -5.54 -1.70
CA LEU A 108 17.43 -4.86 -0.75
C LEU A 108 18.58 -4.15 -1.44
N ILE A 109 18.91 -2.95 -0.97
CA ILE A 109 20.16 -2.28 -1.30
C ILE A 109 21.29 -3.00 -0.55
N GLN A 110 22.10 -3.75 -1.29
CA GLN A 110 23.15 -4.62 -0.72
C GLN A 110 24.36 -3.83 -0.18
N ASN A 111 24.61 -2.62 -0.71
CA ASN A 111 25.75 -1.79 -0.36
C ASN A 111 25.29 -0.50 0.32
N SER A 112 25.10 -0.53 1.64
CA SER A 112 24.92 0.69 2.41
C SER A 112 26.27 1.44 2.47
N GLY A 113 26.38 2.58 1.79
CA GLY A 113 27.50 3.50 1.99
C GLY A 113 27.48 4.10 3.39
N GLU A 114 28.40 5.05 3.65
CA GLU A 114 28.42 5.77 4.93
C GLU A 114 27.17 6.66 5.12
N ASP A 115 26.64 7.21 4.03
CA ASP A 115 25.41 8.00 4.02
C ASP A 115 24.24 7.22 3.35
N PRO A 116 23.19 6.85 4.13
CA PRO A 116 22.02 6.18 3.60
C PRO A 116 21.23 7.00 2.56
N ILE A 117 21.14 8.33 2.72
CA ILE A 117 20.38 9.19 1.81
C ILE A 117 21.09 9.26 0.46
N GLU A 118 22.40 9.48 0.47
CA GLU A 118 23.21 9.45 -0.75
C GLU A 118 23.11 8.10 -1.46
N THR A 119 23.18 7.01 -0.70
CA THR A 119 23.07 5.65 -1.25
C THR A 119 21.71 5.45 -1.93
N MET A 120 20.60 5.77 -1.25
CA MET A 120 19.25 5.66 -1.83
C MET A 120 19.09 6.51 -3.08
N ALA A 121 19.57 7.76 -3.06
CA ALA A 121 19.49 8.66 -4.21
C ALA A 121 20.26 8.10 -5.42
N LYS A 122 21.45 7.53 -5.21
CA LYS A 122 22.26 6.93 -6.26
C LYS A 122 21.66 5.64 -6.82
N GLU A 123 21.08 4.80 -5.97
CA GLU A 123 20.40 3.57 -6.42
C GLU A 123 19.13 3.91 -7.22
N VAL A 124 18.33 4.88 -6.77
CA VAL A 124 17.07 5.23 -7.44
C VAL A 124 17.29 6.11 -8.66
N TYR A 125 18.13 7.14 -8.61
CA TYR A 125 18.29 8.13 -9.68
C TYR A 125 19.62 8.02 -10.45
N GLY A 126 20.51 7.11 -10.05
CA GLY A 126 21.83 6.93 -10.68
C GLY A 126 22.87 7.96 -10.22
N GLN A 127 24.15 7.72 -10.49
CA GLN A 127 25.25 8.58 -10.00
C GLN A 127 25.22 10.03 -10.52
N ALA A 128 24.62 10.27 -11.69
CA ALA A 128 24.65 11.56 -12.37
C ALA A 128 23.41 12.43 -12.10
N PHE A 129 22.53 12.04 -11.16
CA PHE A 129 21.23 12.70 -10.97
C PHE A 129 21.38 14.22 -10.76
N GLN A 130 22.34 14.65 -9.93
CA GLN A 130 22.61 16.07 -9.64
C GLN A 130 22.94 16.92 -10.89
N THR A 131 23.50 16.29 -11.93
CA THR A 131 23.88 16.97 -13.18
C THR A 131 22.92 16.70 -14.33
N SER A 132 21.95 15.81 -14.12
CA SER A 132 21.03 15.37 -15.17
C SER A 132 19.97 16.42 -15.41
N THR A 133 19.83 16.85 -16.66
CA THR A 133 18.70 17.67 -17.13
C THR A 133 17.54 16.83 -17.63
N ASP A 134 17.66 15.50 -17.57
CA ASP A 134 16.62 14.58 -18.04
C ASP A 134 15.44 14.57 -17.07
N LYS A 135 14.30 15.08 -17.54
CA LYS A 135 13.06 15.11 -16.77
C LYS A 135 12.45 13.72 -16.60
N ASP A 136 12.71 12.80 -17.53
CA ASP A 136 12.13 11.45 -17.47
C ASP A 136 12.76 10.61 -16.34
N LEU A 137 13.98 10.96 -15.92
CA LEU A 137 14.65 10.39 -14.75
C LEU A 137 13.81 10.54 -13.48
N TYR A 138 13.22 11.72 -13.29
CA TYR A 138 12.44 12.07 -12.09
C TYR A 138 10.97 11.68 -12.20
N ARG A 139 10.46 11.48 -13.42
CA ARG A 139 9.04 11.22 -13.67
C ARG A 139 8.61 9.80 -13.28
N HIS A 140 9.50 8.81 -13.44
CA HIS A 140 9.17 7.39 -13.29
C HIS A 140 9.68 6.78 -11.98
N ARG A 141 10.32 7.59 -11.12
CA ARG A 141 11.04 7.11 -9.94
C ARG A 141 10.69 7.97 -8.74
N ALA A 142 10.54 7.34 -7.57
CA ALA A 142 10.22 8.01 -6.33
C ALA A 142 10.87 7.27 -5.15
N ILE A 143 11.28 8.03 -4.14
CA ILE A 143 11.62 7.51 -2.82
C ILE A 143 10.44 7.79 -1.90
N LEU A 144 9.96 6.77 -1.20
CA LEU A 144 8.84 6.87 -0.26
C LEU A 144 9.38 6.67 1.16
N THR A 145 9.02 7.56 2.08
CA THR A 145 9.39 7.45 3.49
C THR A 145 8.14 7.41 4.37
N PRO A 146 8.21 6.83 5.58
CA PRO A 146 7.10 6.81 6.52
C PRO A 146 6.70 8.21 7.03
N THR A 147 7.64 9.14 7.11
CA THR A 147 7.42 10.47 7.71
C THR A 147 7.78 11.61 6.76
N ASN A 148 7.06 12.72 6.88
CA ASN A 148 7.36 13.94 6.11
C ASN A 148 8.71 14.54 6.50
N ASP A 149 9.13 14.44 7.76
CA ASP A 149 10.45 14.92 8.19
C ASP A 149 11.59 14.23 7.43
N GLU A 150 11.44 12.94 7.09
CA GLU A 150 12.40 12.22 6.25
C GLU A 150 12.25 12.58 4.77
N VAL A 151 11.01 12.83 4.29
CA VAL A 151 10.77 13.35 2.94
C VAL A 151 11.54 14.66 2.75
N ASP A 152 11.44 15.58 3.70
CA ASP A 152 12.08 16.89 3.63
C ASP A 152 13.60 16.77 3.59
N LYS A 153 14.21 15.92 4.44
CA LYS A 153 15.66 15.66 4.42
C LYS A 153 16.15 15.11 3.08
N ILE A 154 15.40 14.18 2.49
CA ILE A 154 15.78 13.59 1.20
C ILE A 154 15.59 14.62 0.08
N ASN A 155 14.49 15.38 0.10
CA ASN A 155 14.25 16.44 -0.89
C ASN A 155 15.33 17.53 -0.82
N ASP A 156 15.72 17.96 0.38
CA ASP A 156 16.80 18.94 0.58
C ASP A 156 18.15 18.43 0.05
N TYR A 157 18.40 17.11 0.12
CA TYR A 157 19.59 16.50 -0.46
C TYR A 157 19.52 16.42 -2.01
N MET A 158 18.31 16.31 -2.56
CA MET A 158 18.08 16.17 -4.00
C MET A 158 18.04 17.50 -4.77
N LEU A 159 17.85 18.63 -4.08
CA LEU A 159 17.68 19.99 -4.63
C LEU A 159 18.96 20.84 -4.53
#